data_AF-A0A6C0I8M9-F1
#
_entry.id   AF-A0A6C0I8M9-F1
#
_cell.length_a   1.000
_cell.length_b   1.000
_cell.length_c   1.000
_cell.angle_alpha   90.00
_cell.angle_beta   90.00
_cell.angle_gamma   90.00
#
_symmetry.space_group_name_H-M   'P 1'
#
loop_
_entity.id
_entity.type
_entity.pdbx_description
1 polymer ?
#
loop_
_entity_poly.entity_id
_entity_poly.type
_entity_poly.pdbx_seq_one_letter_code
_entity_poly.pdbx_strand_id
1 'polypeptide(L)'
;MDNNCKLSHSKLYASSILIVTVATIVVISSIVFTLIMQNKAEIASDWPNQRCNPKYIPFAGLIVTPEGQTASEYTSDNFNYCVQQNTVNMMSTLTQPHVYLLNTVNEAFSSVGDAIDNLRGAISSLRTNIAKFVSEVLDRIMNIITPLQKMLLAMVDSLHKVEGILTSGLYTFLGAYYALKAMIGAFFQLMIVL
;
A
#
# COMPACT_ATOMS: atom_id res chain seq x y z
N MET A 1 -34.78 -48.46 -33.23
CA MET A 1 -33.66 -49.36 -32.89
C MET A 1 -33.21 -50.06 -34.16
N ASP A 2 -32.24 -49.52 -34.89
CA ASP A 2 -31.46 -50.35 -35.83
C ASP A 2 -30.09 -49.71 -36.10
N ASN A 3 -29.21 -49.80 -35.11
CA ASN A 3 -27.80 -49.43 -35.24
C ASN A 3 -26.95 -50.57 -35.83
N ASN A 4 -27.57 -51.66 -36.31
CA ASN A 4 -26.87 -52.88 -36.72
C ASN A 4 -26.56 -52.92 -38.22
N CYS A 5 -27.29 -52.18 -39.07
CA CYS A 5 -27.08 -52.23 -40.53
C CYS A 5 -25.89 -51.36 -41.03
N LYS A 6 -25.55 -50.25 -40.37
CA LYS A 6 -24.37 -49.41 -40.71
C LYS A 6 -23.03 -50.08 -40.39
N LEU A 7 -23.03 -51.10 -39.54
CA LEU A 7 -21.83 -51.86 -39.16
C LEU A 7 -21.36 -52.81 -40.27
N SER A 8 -22.23 -53.20 -41.21
CA SER A 8 -21.90 -54.19 -42.26
C SER A 8 -21.09 -53.60 -43.41
N HIS A 9 -21.55 -52.48 -43.99
CA HIS A 9 -20.84 -51.81 -45.09
C HIS A 9 -19.49 -51.21 -44.67
N SER A 10 -19.41 -50.65 -43.47
CA SER A 10 -18.14 -50.12 -42.94
C SER A 10 -17.11 -51.22 -42.72
N LYS A 11 -17.49 -52.40 -42.20
CA LYS A 11 -16.56 -53.53 -42.00
C LYS A 11 -16.09 -54.20 -43.30
N LEU A 12 -16.95 -54.25 -44.32
CA LEU A 12 -16.62 -54.87 -45.61
C LEU A 12 -15.55 -54.08 -46.38
N TYR A 13 -15.63 -52.74 -46.37
CA TYR A 13 -14.67 -51.85 -47.02
C TYR A 13 -13.59 -51.31 -46.07
N ALA A 14 -13.73 -51.47 -44.75
CA ALA A 14 -12.73 -51.03 -43.76
C ALA A 14 -11.36 -51.63 -44.03
N SER A 15 -11.28 -52.92 -44.39
CA SER A 15 -10.01 -53.56 -44.70
C SER A 15 -9.33 -52.91 -45.91
N SER A 16 -10.07 -52.71 -47.01
CA SER A 16 -9.55 -52.07 -48.23
C SER A 16 -9.18 -50.60 -47.99
N ILE A 17 -9.99 -49.85 -47.25
CA ILE A 17 -9.72 -48.46 -46.89
C ILE A 17 -8.47 -48.38 -46.00
N LEU A 18 -8.35 -49.23 -44.98
CA LEU A 18 -7.17 -49.28 -44.12
C LEU A 18 -5.90 -49.61 -44.89
N ILE A 19 -5.94 -50.59 -45.80
CA ILE A 19 -4.77 -50.94 -46.64
C ILE A 19 -4.37 -49.76 -47.51
N VAL A 20 -5.31 -49.09 -48.18
CA VAL A 20 -5.03 -47.92 -49.03
C VAL A 20 -4.53 -46.74 -48.21
N THR A 21 -5.11 -46.47 -47.04
CA THR A 21 -4.68 -45.39 -46.14
C THR A 21 -3.26 -45.64 -45.62
N VAL A 22 -2.95 -46.86 -45.15
CA VAL A 22 -1.61 -47.23 -44.68
C VAL A 22 -0.60 -47.17 -45.83
N ALA A 23 -0.93 -47.72 -47.00
CA ALA A 23 -0.05 -47.65 -48.18
C ALA A 23 0.25 -46.21 -48.58
N THR A 24 -0.75 -45.32 -48.54
CA THR A 24 -0.57 -43.89 -48.84
C THR A 24 0.33 -43.20 -47.82
N ILE A 25 0.16 -43.50 -46.53
CA ILE A 25 1.01 -42.96 -45.46
C ILE A 25 2.46 -43.42 -45.62
N VAL A 26 2.69 -44.70 -45.98
CA VAL A 26 4.03 -45.25 -46.21
C VAL A 26 4.72 -44.59 -47.41
N VAL A 27 3.98 -44.33 -48.49
CA VAL A 27 4.52 -43.62 -49.66
C VAL A 27 4.88 -42.17 -49.30
N ILE A 28 3.99 -41.48 -48.58
CA ILE A 28 4.23 -40.09 -48.13
C ILE A 28 5.43 -40.02 -47.19
N SER A 29 5.53 -40.92 -46.21
CA SER A 29 6.65 -40.93 -45.26
C SER A 29 7.97 -41.22 -45.95
N SER A 30 7.99 -42.10 -46.96
CA SER A 30 9.18 -42.39 -47.77
C SER A 30 9.64 -41.17 -48.58
N ILE A 31 8.71 -40.40 -49.15
CA ILE A 31 9.01 -39.15 -49.87
C ILE A 31 9.54 -38.09 -48.90
N VAL A 32 8.91 -37.91 -47.75
CA VAL A 32 9.35 -36.95 -46.73
C VAL A 32 10.75 -37.30 -46.20
N PHE A 33 11.00 -38.58 -45.93
CA PHE A 33 12.29 -39.07 -45.46
C PHE A 33 13.42 -38.77 -46.46
N THR A 34 13.18 -39.05 -47.75
CA THR A 34 14.17 -38.80 -48.80
C THR A 34 14.46 -37.31 -48.99
N LEU A 35 13.44 -36.44 -48.91
CA LEU A 35 13.61 -34.98 -49.00
C LEU A 35 14.40 -34.40 -47.82
N ILE A 36 14.20 -34.91 -46.61
CA ILE A 36 14.94 -34.47 -45.42
C ILE A 36 16.40 -34.91 -45.52
N MET A 37 16.65 -36.14 -45.93
CA MET A 37 18.01 -36.68 -46.07
C MET A 37 18.84 -35.95 -47.13
N GLN A 38 18.20 -35.45 -48.19
CA GLN A 38 18.86 -34.62 -49.22
C GLN A 38 19.25 -33.23 -48.70
N ASN A 39 18.41 -32.61 -47.87
CA ASN A 39 18.62 -31.23 -47.40
C ASN A 39 19.17 -31.13 -45.97
N LYS A 40 19.56 -32.26 -45.37
CA LYS A 40 19.95 -32.35 -43.96
C LYS A 40 21.04 -31.35 -43.55
N ALA A 41 22.03 -31.11 -44.43
CA ALA A 41 23.17 -30.26 -44.14
C ALA A 41 22.78 -28.76 -44.07
N GLU A 42 21.85 -28.34 -44.92
CA GLU A 42 21.33 -26.98 -44.94
C GLU A 42 20.36 -26.72 -43.79
N ILE A 43 19.56 -27.72 -43.42
CA ILE A 43 18.64 -27.60 -42.28
C ILE A 43 19.40 -27.63 -40.95
N ALA A 44 20.47 -28.42 -40.86
CA ALA A 44 21.30 -28.50 -39.65
C ALA A 44 22.10 -27.22 -39.38
N SER A 45 22.49 -26.47 -40.42
CA SER A 45 23.22 -25.20 -40.25
C SER A 45 22.33 -24.08 -39.69
N ASP A 46 21.03 -24.09 -40.01
CA ASP A 46 20.03 -23.14 -39.51
C ASP A 46 19.06 -23.77 -38.48
N TRP A 47 19.54 -24.79 -37.76
CA TRP A 47 18.70 -25.56 -36.84
C TRP A 47 17.96 -24.71 -35.78
N PRO A 48 18.55 -23.67 -35.16
CA PRO A 48 17.84 -22.84 -34.19
C PRO A 48 16.55 -22.20 -34.70
N ASN A 49 16.50 -21.87 -36.01
CA ASN A 49 15.32 -21.29 -36.66
C ASN A 49 14.39 -22.37 -37.22
N GLN A 50 14.92 -23.52 -37.66
CA GLN A 50 14.14 -24.60 -38.27
C GLN A 50 13.56 -25.61 -37.27
N ARG A 51 14.06 -25.66 -36.02
CA ARG A 51 13.69 -26.66 -35.02
C ARG A 51 12.21 -26.68 -34.63
N CYS A 52 11.50 -25.56 -34.76
CA CYS A 52 10.06 -25.47 -34.50
C CYS A 52 9.21 -25.45 -35.78
N ASN A 53 9.80 -25.74 -36.95
CA ASN A 53 9.06 -25.89 -38.19
C ASN A 53 8.31 -27.25 -38.19
N PRO A 54 6.97 -27.28 -38.38
CA PRO A 54 6.18 -28.52 -38.35
C PRO A 54 6.67 -29.62 -39.29
N LYS A 55 7.34 -29.25 -40.39
CA LYS A 55 7.91 -30.19 -41.36
C LYS A 55 9.09 -30.99 -40.80
N TYR A 56 9.83 -30.45 -39.84
CA TYR A 56 11.09 -31.01 -39.36
C TYR A 56 11.03 -31.54 -37.93
N ILE A 57 10.05 -31.12 -37.13
CA ILE A 57 9.88 -31.57 -35.73
C ILE A 57 9.87 -33.10 -35.58
N PRO A 58 9.10 -33.89 -36.37
CA PRO A 58 9.04 -35.36 -36.20
C PRO A 58 10.36 -36.07 -36.51
N PHE A 59 11.31 -35.36 -37.13
CA PHE A 59 12.59 -35.88 -37.59
C PHE A 59 13.77 -35.12 -36.94
N ALA A 60 13.52 -34.33 -35.89
CA ALA A 60 14.52 -33.46 -35.28
C ALA A 60 15.80 -34.21 -34.88
N GLY A 61 15.65 -35.36 -34.22
CA GLY A 61 16.78 -36.19 -33.83
C GLY A 61 17.47 -36.94 -34.97
N LEU A 62 16.87 -37.00 -36.16
CA LEU A 62 17.53 -37.52 -37.37
C LEU A 62 18.32 -36.42 -38.10
N ILE A 63 18.02 -35.14 -37.83
CA ILE A 63 18.69 -33.98 -38.43
C ILE A 63 19.86 -33.53 -37.56
N VAL A 64 19.63 -33.37 -36.25
CA VAL A 64 20.65 -33.02 -35.25
C VAL A 64 20.47 -33.94 -34.05
N THR A 65 21.53 -34.64 -33.65
CA THR A 65 21.55 -35.42 -32.41
C THR A 65 22.68 -34.88 -31.51
N PRO A 66 22.37 -34.29 -30.35
CA PRO A 66 23.40 -33.90 -29.39
C PRO A 66 24.16 -35.12 -28.84
N GLU A 67 25.43 -34.93 -28.49
CA GLU A 67 26.21 -35.98 -27.82
C GLU A 67 25.55 -36.35 -26.48
N GLY A 68 25.28 -37.64 -26.30
CA GLY A 68 24.68 -38.18 -25.07
C GLY A 68 23.16 -38.35 -25.09
N GLN A 69 22.47 -38.07 -26.20
CA GLN A 69 21.04 -38.34 -26.36
C GLN A 69 20.77 -39.25 -27.56
N THR A 70 19.71 -40.05 -27.50
CA THR A 70 19.20 -40.77 -28.67
C THR A 70 18.40 -39.83 -29.57
N ALA A 71 18.31 -40.15 -30.86
CA ALA A 71 17.51 -39.39 -31.81
C ALA A 71 16.04 -39.28 -31.39
N SER A 72 15.47 -40.32 -30.77
CA SER A 72 14.10 -40.31 -30.26
C SER A 72 13.92 -39.35 -29.07
N GLU A 73 14.88 -39.33 -28.14
CA GLU A 73 14.84 -38.45 -26.96
C GLU A 73 14.92 -36.99 -27.40
N TYR A 74 15.88 -36.64 -28.25
CA TYR A 74 15.99 -35.27 -28.75
C TYR A 74 14.76 -34.81 -29.53
N THR A 75 14.16 -35.71 -30.33
CA THR A 75 12.93 -35.41 -31.06
C THR A 75 11.77 -35.09 -30.11
N SER A 76 11.63 -35.86 -29.03
CA SER A 76 10.59 -35.65 -28.01
C SER A 76 10.84 -34.35 -27.24
N ASP A 77 12.07 -34.11 -26.81
CA ASP A 77 12.45 -32.90 -26.08
C ASP A 77 12.22 -31.64 -26.92
N ASN A 78 12.61 -31.66 -28.20
CA ASN A 78 12.42 -30.54 -29.11
C ASN A 78 10.93 -30.29 -29.42
N PHE A 79 10.12 -31.34 -29.56
CA PHE A 79 8.67 -31.21 -29.69
C PHE A 79 8.07 -30.52 -28.46
N ASN A 80 8.41 -31.01 -27.26
CA ASN A 80 7.93 -30.44 -26.00
C ASN A 80 8.34 -28.97 -25.84
N TYR A 81 9.59 -28.65 -26.18
CA TYR A 81 10.12 -27.30 -26.17
C TYR A 81 9.31 -26.36 -27.08
N CYS A 82 9.10 -26.74 -28.35
CA CYS A 82 8.38 -25.91 -29.31
C CYS A 82 6.89 -25.76 -28.96
N VAL A 83 6.26 -26.81 -28.43
CA VAL A 83 4.87 -26.73 -27.94
C VAL A 83 4.77 -25.80 -26.73
N GLN A 84 5.65 -25.97 -25.73
CA GLN A 84 5.68 -25.11 -24.55
C GLN A 84 5.90 -23.64 -24.91
N GLN A 85 6.88 -23.34 -25.78
CA GLN A 85 7.21 -21.97 -26.15
C GLN A 85 6.02 -21.27 -26.83
N ASN A 86 5.31 -21.96 -27.73
CA ASN A 86 4.11 -21.42 -28.38
C ASN A 86 2.94 -21.25 -27.40
N THR A 87 2.76 -22.18 -26.45
CA THR A 87 1.73 -22.05 -25.41
C THR A 87 2.01 -20.87 -24.46
N VAL A 88 3.28 -20.64 -24.07
CA VAL A 88 3.66 -19.48 -23.24
C VAL A 88 3.41 -18.16 -23.98
N ASN A 89 3.69 -18.10 -25.28
CA ASN A 89 3.41 -16.90 -26.09
C ASN A 89 1.90 -16.60 -26.20
N MET A 90 1.07 -17.64 -26.32
CA MET A 90 -0.39 -17.48 -26.26
C MET A 90 -0.84 -17.02 -24.88
N MET A 91 -0.30 -17.59 -23.80
CA MET A 91 -0.64 -17.18 -22.43
C MET A 91 -0.25 -15.72 -22.16
N SER A 92 0.90 -15.26 -22.70
CA SER A 92 1.32 -13.85 -22.61
C SER A 92 0.33 -12.92 -23.32
N THR A 93 -0.15 -13.29 -24.51
CA THR A 93 -1.14 -12.51 -25.27
C THR A 93 -2.49 -12.47 -24.56
N LEU A 94 -2.90 -13.60 -23.97
CA LEU A 94 -4.15 -13.71 -23.22
C LEU A 94 -4.11 -12.97 -21.88
N THR A 95 -2.96 -12.93 -21.20
CA THR A 95 -2.82 -12.26 -19.90
C THR A 95 -2.61 -10.75 -20.00
N GLN A 96 -2.11 -10.25 -21.14
CA GLN A 96 -1.93 -8.81 -21.39
C GLN A 96 -3.17 -7.95 -21.09
N PRO A 97 -4.39 -8.26 -21.59
CA PRO A 97 -5.58 -7.48 -21.25
C PRO A 97 -5.94 -7.53 -19.76
N HIS A 98 -5.65 -8.64 -19.07
CA HIS A 98 -5.89 -8.74 -17.63
C HIS A 98 -4.92 -7.88 -16.82
N VAL A 99 -3.65 -7.83 -17.21
CA VAL A 99 -2.64 -6.95 -16.56
C VAL A 99 -3.01 -5.48 -16.76
N TYR A 100 -3.48 -5.10 -17.96
CA TYR A 100 -3.95 -3.74 -18.22
C TYR A 100 -5.13 -3.35 -17.30
N LEU A 101 -6.14 -4.22 -17.18
CA LEU A 101 -7.27 -4.00 -16.28
C LEU A 101 -6.83 -3.86 -14.82
N LEU A 102 -5.89 -4.68 -14.36
CA LEU A 102 -5.35 -4.60 -13.00
C LEU A 102 -4.61 -3.27 -12.76
N ASN A 103 -3.85 -2.79 -13.74
CA ASN A 103 -3.18 -1.49 -13.63
C ASN A 103 -4.18 -0.34 -13.54
N THR A 104 -5.23 -0.35 -14.38
CA THR A 104 -6.31 0.66 -14.31
C THR A 104 -7.02 0.64 -12.95
N VAL A 105 -7.26 -0.56 -12.40
CA VAL A 105 -7.85 -0.70 -11.05
C VAL A 105 -6.91 -0.14 -9.99
N ASN A 106 -5.61 -0.43 -10.06
CA ASN A 106 -4.62 0.11 -9.13
C ASN A 106 -4.52 1.64 -9.21
N GLU A 107 -4.55 2.22 -10.40
CA GLU A 107 -4.57 3.68 -10.60
C GLU A 107 -5.82 4.31 -9.97
N ALA A 108 -6.99 3.68 -10.13
CA ALA A 108 -8.22 4.14 -9.50
C ALA A 108 -8.11 4.10 -7.96
N PHE A 109 -7.57 3.02 -7.39
CA PHE A 109 -7.33 2.93 -5.95
C PHE A 109 -6.30 3.95 -5.45
N SER A 110 -5.24 4.21 -6.22
CA SER A 110 -4.25 5.26 -5.90
C SER A 110 -4.91 6.63 -5.86
N SER A 111 -5.72 6.97 -6.86
CA SER A 111 -6.44 8.25 -6.91
C SER A 111 -7.40 8.43 -5.73
N VAL A 112 -8.06 7.36 -5.28
CA VAL A 112 -8.87 7.37 -4.05
C VAL A 112 -8.00 7.60 -2.82
N GLY A 113 -6.84 6.95 -2.73
CA GLY A 113 -5.86 7.17 -1.67
C GLY A 113 -5.42 8.63 -1.58
N ASP A 114 -5.04 9.21 -2.71
CA ASP A 114 -4.62 10.61 -2.80
C ASP A 114 -5.74 11.58 -2.40
N ALA A 115 -6.99 11.29 -2.79
CA ALA A 115 -8.14 12.09 -2.37
C ALA A 115 -8.37 12.03 -0.85
N ILE A 116 -8.21 10.86 -0.24
CA ILE A 116 -8.32 10.67 1.21
C ILE A 116 -7.21 11.43 1.95
N ASP A 117 -5.97 11.38 1.46
CA ASP A 117 -4.85 12.07 2.09
C ASP A 117 -4.96 13.60 1.94
N ASN A 118 -5.44 14.09 0.79
CA ASN A 118 -5.80 15.49 0.63
C ASN A 118 -6.90 15.93 1.60
N LEU A 119 -7.94 15.11 1.79
CA LEU A 119 -8.99 15.37 2.76
C LEU A 119 -8.43 15.41 4.21
N ARG A 120 -7.55 14.46 4.57
CA ARG A 120 -6.86 14.47 5.87
C ARG A 120 -6.02 15.73 6.05
N GLY A 121 -5.30 16.16 5.02
CA GLY A 121 -4.53 17.41 5.01
C GLY A 121 -5.41 18.64 5.22
N ALA A 122 -6.57 18.70 4.56
CA ALA A 122 -7.54 19.78 4.73
C ALA A 122 -8.11 19.82 6.17
N ILE A 123 -8.49 18.66 6.73
CA ILE A 123 -8.98 18.56 8.12
C ILE A 123 -7.89 18.96 9.12
N SER A 124 -6.65 18.54 8.92
CA SER A 124 -5.52 18.92 9.77
C SER A 124 -5.27 20.42 9.75
N SER A 125 -5.33 21.03 8.56
CA SER A 125 -5.18 22.47 8.37
C SER A 125 -6.32 23.24 9.05
N LEU A 126 -7.56 22.80 8.86
CA LEU A 126 -8.74 23.37 9.53
C LEU A 126 -8.59 23.33 11.05
N ARG A 127 -8.26 22.17 11.61
CA ARG A 127 -8.05 21.99 13.06
C ARG A 127 -6.96 22.92 13.59
N THR A 128 -5.85 23.03 12.88
CA THR A 128 -4.73 23.88 13.28
C THR A 128 -5.12 25.36 13.24
N ASN A 129 -5.85 25.78 12.20
CA ASN A 129 -6.33 27.15 12.07
C ASN A 129 -7.33 27.51 13.16
N ILE A 130 -8.25 26.59 13.50
CA ILE A 130 -9.19 26.78 14.62
C ILE A 130 -8.42 26.90 15.94
N ALA A 131 -7.44 26.02 16.19
CA ALA A 131 -6.65 26.07 17.42
C ALA A 131 -5.87 27.39 17.54
N LYS A 132 -5.28 27.87 16.44
CA LYS A 132 -4.62 29.18 16.39
C LYS A 132 -5.59 30.32 16.67
N PHE A 133 -6.75 30.34 16.00
CA PHE A 133 -7.78 31.35 16.24
C PHE A 133 -8.22 31.39 17.71
N VAL A 134 -8.49 30.23 18.31
CA VAL A 134 -8.88 30.14 19.72
C VAL A 134 -7.76 30.65 20.63
N SER A 135 -6.51 30.26 20.38
CA SER A 135 -5.35 30.75 21.14
C SER A 135 -5.23 32.26 21.05
N GLU A 136 -5.28 32.83 19.84
CA GLU A 136 -5.16 34.27 19.62
C GLU A 136 -6.27 35.07 20.34
N VAL A 137 -7.50 34.55 20.35
CA VAL A 137 -8.61 35.18 21.08
C VAL A 137 -8.38 35.11 22.59
N LEU A 138 -8.00 33.94 23.12
CA LEU A 138 -7.72 33.77 24.55
C LEU A 138 -6.54 34.63 25.01
N ASP A 139 -5.48 34.73 24.20
CA ASP A 139 -4.30 35.55 24.50
C ASP A 139 -4.67 37.04 24.57
N ARG A 140 -5.52 37.52 23.66
CA ARG A 140 -6.05 38.89 23.71
C ARG A 140 -6.90 39.14 24.95
N ILE A 141 -7.77 38.20 25.30
CA ILE A 141 -8.58 38.28 26.52
C ILE A 141 -7.67 38.34 27.75
N MET A 142 -6.65 37.48 27.81
CA MET A 142 -5.71 37.42 28.93
C MET A 142 -4.90 38.72 29.07
N ASN A 143 -4.49 39.33 27.95
CA ASN A 143 -3.82 40.62 27.94
C ASN A 143 -4.70 41.77 28.46
N ILE A 144 -6.03 41.67 28.37
CA ILE A 144 -6.97 42.67 28.89
C ILE A 144 -7.32 42.37 30.36
N ILE A 145 -7.57 41.10 30.71
CA ILE A 145 -7.99 40.70 32.06
C ILE A 145 -6.85 40.86 33.07
N THR A 146 -5.61 40.53 32.71
CA THR A 146 -4.46 40.59 33.63
C THR A 146 -4.25 41.97 34.26
N PRO A 147 -4.17 43.09 33.50
CA PRO A 147 -4.04 44.41 34.10
C PRO A 147 -5.29 44.83 34.89
N LEU A 148 -6.48 44.42 34.48
CA LEU A 148 -7.72 44.70 35.20
C LEU A 148 -7.75 44.00 36.58
N GLN A 149 -7.34 42.74 36.62
CA GLN A 149 -7.18 42.00 37.89
C GLN A 149 -6.14 42.66 38.79
N LYS A 150 -4.99 43.09 38.25
CA LYS A 150 -3.98 43.82 39.02
C LYS A 150 -4.53 45.13 39.59
N MET A 151 -5.33 45.86 38.83
CA MET A 151 -5.99 47.09 39.29
C MET A 151 -6.94 46.82 40.47
N LEU A 152 -7.78 45.78 40.37
CA LEU A 152 -8.69 45.38 41.44
C LEU A 152 -7.93 44.92 42.70
N LEU A 153 -6.86 44.14 42.53
CA LEU A 153 -6.00 43.72 43.64
C LEU A 153 -5.32 44.92 44.32
N ALA A 154 -4.85 45.89 43.55
CA ALA A 154 -4.26 47.13 44.11
C ALA A 154 -5.30 47.96 44.90
N MET A 155 -6.56 47.99 44.46
CA MET A 155 -7.64 48.62 45.22
C MET A 155 -7.88 47.91 46.55
N VAL A 156 -7.96 46.57 46.57
CA VAL A 156 -8.14 45.79 47.80
C VAL A 156 -6.93 45.95 48.74
N ASP A 157 -5.70 45.91 48.22
CA ASP A 157 -4.49 46.17 49.00
C ASP A 157 -4.50 47.57 49.65
N SER A 158 -4.99 48.57 48.92
CA SER A 158 -5.15 49.92 49.46
C SER A 158 -6.15 49.97 50.61
N LEU A 159 -7.26 49.24 50.52
CA LEU A 159 -8.24 49.13 51.61
C LEU A 159 -7.64 48.45 52.84
N HIS A 160 -6.87 47.37 52.68
CA HIS A 160 -6.18 46.70 53.78
C HIS A 160 -5.12 47.60 54.43
N LYS A 161 -4.44 48.45 53.67
CA LYS A 161 -3.52 49.45 54.23
C LYS A 161 -4.26 50.48 55.08
N VAL A 162 -5.43 50.95 54.64
CA VAL A 162 -6.29 51.84 55.43
C VAL A 162 -6.72 51.17 56.72
N GLU A 163 -7.16 49.91 56.66
CA GLU A 163 -7.48 49.11 57.84
C GLU A 163 -6.28 49.01 58.81
N GLY A 164 -5.09 48.73 58.31
CA GLY A 164 -3.86 48.68 59.12
C GLY A 164 -3.52 50.02 59.78
N ILE A 165 -3.68 51.14 59.07
CA ILE A 165 -3.47 52.50 59.62
C ILE A 165 -4.50 52.77 60.72
N LEU A 166 -5.78 52.47 60.48
CA LEU A 166 -6.83 52.70 61.47
C LEU A 166 -6.62 51.85 62.73
N THR A 167 -6.30 50.56 62.57
CA THR A 167 -6.05 49.66 63.69
C THR A 167 -4.81 50.07 64.48
N SER A 168 -3.71 50.43 63.82
CA SER A 168 -2.49 50.92 64.50
C SER A 168 -2.73 52.24 65.22
N GLY A 169 -3.49 53.16 64.63
CA GLY A 169 -3.92 54.40 65.26
C GLY A 169 -4.75 54.12 66.51
N LEU A 170 -5.75 53.23 66.42
CA LEU A 170 -6.61 52.86 67.53
C LEU A 170 -5.83 52.24 68.70
N TYR A 171 -4.89 51.32 68.42
CA TYR A 171 -4.02 50.77 69.46
C TYR A 171 -3.06 51.81 70.06
N THR A 172 -2.57 52.77 69.27
CA THR A 172 -1.72 53.88 69.76
C THR A 172 -2.51 54.77 70.71
N PHE A 173 -3.75 55.16 70.35
CA PHE A 173 -4.64 55.92 71.22
C PHE A 173 -4.95 55.18 72.52
N LEU A 174 -5.24 53.87 72.43
CA LEU A 174 -5.51 53.04 73.60
C LEU A 174 -4.27 52.95 74.52
N GLY A 175 -3.08 52.80 73.94
CA GLY A 175 -1.81 52.82 74.67
C GLY A 175 -1.57 54.14 75.40
N ALA A 176 -1.77 55.27 74.72
CA ALA A 176 -1.67 56.60 75.32
C ALA A 176 -2.67 56.80 76.47
N TYR A 177 -3.91 56.33 76.30
CA TYR A 177 -4.93 56.36 77.35
C TYR A 177 -4.51 55.55 78.59
N TYR A 178 -4.00 54.33 78.41
CA TYR A 178 -3.51 53.53 79.52
C TYR A 178 -2.28 54.14 80.21
N ALA A 179 -1.35 54.71 79.44
CA ALA A 179 -0.18 55.39 80.00
C ALA A 179 -0.59 56.60 80.87
N LEU A 180 -1.55 57.41 80.40
CA LEU A 180 -2.07 58.55 81.15
C LEU A 180 -2.80 58.10 82.43
N LYS A 181 -3.63 57.05 82.33
CA LYS A 181 -4.28 56.44 83.50
C LYS A 181 -3.25 55.94 84.52
N ALA A 182 -2.20 55.26 84.07
CA ALA A 182 -1.13 54.76 84.94
C ALA A 182 -0.34 55.91 85.59
N MET A 183 -0.03 56.98 84.85
CA MET A 183 0.65 58.16 85.37
C MET A 183 -0.17 58.84 86.48
N ILE A 184 -1.47 59.04 86.26
CA ILE A 184 -2.37 59.61 87.29
C ILE A 184 -2.42 58.69 88.52
N GLY A 185 -2.54 57.38 88.31
CA GLY A 185 -2.51 56.40 89.40
C GLY A 185 -1.22 56.46 90.23
N ALA A 186 -0.06 56.54 89.55
CA ALA A 186 1.23 56.67 90.19
C ALA A 186 1.36 57.98 91.00
N PHE A 187 0.85 59.10 90.46
CA PHE A 187 0.83 60.38 91.16
C PHE A 187 0.02 60.33 92.46
N PHE A 188 -1.20 59.76 92.41
CA PHE A 188 -2.01 59.59 93.62
C PHE A 188 -1.37 58.66 94.65
N GLN A 189 -0.74 57.58 94.20
CA GLN A 189 -0.04 56.66 95.11
C GLN A 189 1.15 57.33 95.80
N LEU A 190 1.88 58.20 95.08
CA LEU A 190 2.97 59.00 95.65
C LEU A 190 2.43 59.99 96.71
N MET A 191 1.27 60.60 96.48
CA MET A 191 0.61 61.49 97.45
C MET A 191 0.14 60.76 98.73
N ILE A 192 -0.22 59.48 98.64
CA ILE A 192 -0.64 58.68 99.82
C ILE A 192 0.56 58.20 100.65
N VAL A 193 1.72 58.00 100.02
CA VAL A 193 2.93 57.47 100.66
C VAL A 193 3.79 58.57 101.31
N LEU A 194 3.67 59.82 100.87
CA LEU A 194 4.24 61.02 101.51
C LEU A 194 3.39 61.49 102.70
#